data_AF-A0A1Q9A3P0-F1
#
_entry.id   AF-A0A1Q9A3P0-F1
#
_cell.length_a   1.000
_cell.length_b   1.000
_cell.length_c   1.000
_cell.angle_alpha   90.00
_cell.angle_beta   90.00
_cell.angle_gamma   90.00
#
_symmetry.space_group_name_H-M   'P 1'
#
loop_
_entity.id
_entity.type
_entity.pdbx_description
1 polymer ?
#
loop_
_entity_poly.entity_id
_entity_poly.type
_entity_poly.pdbx_seq_one_letter_code
_entity_poly.pdbx_strand_id
1 'polypeptide(L)'
;MTLEEMIELGVVFQRLAASEGAVFAETTLVCRVDQISNIAATDFIQISELASALAQAKLGTLSMFGEISGPIDLVNGDVSSIEGEAVAVRLTKNVEAQAAYFITRTGFEAALCDSEFMLTTRKIWIAEDFSPFATRSCVYAPWSGTVDQKHLDDTFDSPRRLVRDQSYQLSPIDIRPWYLMIPGDESSEIFVSWKEAAVKNLIFCLPTEIRASDAGRQVVLKGAKSTFADVDLSKPQSQLFDVVTDAVRWVYDQRRDTETKFHLLNNHLALYWPEKAKWPMALASVLDHALASAREAFAFHLQDDSKEAIKSLGDLRKALQEEVARSHIATRDLLAALWRDAAIAGAAFALRSATTNSSAVITASLGAATLLFASLLTTIVSNWRFDVLAKQVRVQWRQRLYAFMSDKQWDELVTQPISRARWVYRASVFPVVAVYGVLIGALLWVVYPAEVVAAVDFIFALLSNAWRLVGDLWDWMTPAPILPSSPPSAVTPS
;
A
#
# COMPACT_ATOMS: atom_id res chain seq x y z
N MET A 1 -9.38 -42.01 16.21
CA MET A 1 -10.80 -41.67 16.37
C MET A 1 -11.33 -41.18 15.01
N THR A 2 -12.44 -41.73 14.52
CA THR A 2 -13.07 -41.37 13.24
C THR A 2 -13.99 -40.14 13.41
N LEU A 3 -14.48 -39.57 12.30
CA LEU A 3 -15.49 -38.51 12.34
C LEU A 3 -16.78 -38.99 13.02
N GLU A 4 -17.20 -40.22 12.74
CA GLU A 4 -18.41 -40.82 13.32
C GLU A 4 -18.34 -40.91 14.85
N GLU A 5 -17.20 -41.37 15.40
CA GLU A 5 -16.98 -41.45 16.86
C GLU A 5 -17.01 -40.06 17.52
N MET A 6 -16.55 -39.01 16.80
CA MET A 6 -16.59 -37.64 17.30
C MET A 6 -17.98 -37.03 17.24
N ILE A 7 -18.75 -37.34 16.18
CA ILE A 7 -20.17 -36.96 16.10
C ILE A 7 -20.94 -37.65 17.24
N GLU A 8 -20.69 -38.93 17.48
CA GLU A 8 -21.29 -39.68 18.59
C GLU A 8 -20.98 -39.04 19.94
N LEU A 9 -19.72 -38.63 20.16
CA LEU A 9 -19.32 -37.87 21.34
C LEU A 9 -20.13 -36.57 21.49
N GLY A 10 -20.32 -35.81 20.41
CA GLY A 10 -21.17 -34.62 20.40
C GLY A 10 -22.63 -34.93 20.79
N VAL A 11 -23.20 -36.01 20.26
CA VAL A 11 -24.57 -36.46 20.57
C VAL A 11 -24.70 -36.86 22.04
N VAL A 12 -23.71 -37.54 22.61
CA VAL A 12 -23.70 -37.88 24.06
C VAL A 12 -23.71 -36.61 24.90
N PHE A 13 -22.84 -35.63 24.61
CA PHE A 13 -22.80 -34.37 25.35
C PHE A 13 -24.12 -33.58 25.26
N GLN A 14 -24.75 -33.54 24.08
CA GLN A 14 -26.06 -32.90 23.91
C GLN A 14 -27.17 -33.62 24.69
N ARG A 15 -27.15 -34.96 24.71
CA ARG A 15 -28.11 -35.77 25.47
C ARG A 15 -27.97 -35.54 26.97
N LEU A 16 -26.73 -35.53 27.48
CA LEU A 16 -26.44 -35.23 28.88
C LEU A 16 -26.90 -33.81 29.25
N ALA A 17 -26.64 -32.83 28.38
CA ALA A 17 -27.05 -31.45 28.55
C ALA A 17 -28.57 -31.25 28.57
N ALA A 18 -29.34 -32.15 27.95
CA ALA A 18 -30.80 -32.13 27.98
C ALA A 18 -31.40 -32.65 29.31
N SER A 19 -30.57 -33.17 30.22
CA SER A 19 -31.01 -33.62 31.54
C SER A 19 -31.46 -32.45 32.42
N GLU A 20 -32.47 -32.66 33.25
CA GLU A 20 -33.00 -31.62 34.13
C GLU A 20 -31.92 -31.13 35.11
N GLY A 21 -31.68 -29.81 35.12
CA GLY A 21 -30.67 -29.16 35.96
C GLY A 21 -29.24 -29.16 35.39
N ALA A 22 -28.98 -29.85 34.28
CA ALA A 22 -27.66 -29.92 33.69
C ALA A 22 -27.19 -28.58 33.11
N VAL A 23 -25.90 -28.28 33.26
CA VAL A 23 -25.27 -27.06 32.73
C VAL A 23 -24.21 -27.44 31.71
N PHE A 24 -24.46 -27.12 30.44
CA PHE A 24 -23.53 -27.33 29.34
C PHE A 24 -22.63 -26.12 29.12
N ALA A 25 -21.33 -26.36 28.91
CA ALA A 25 -20.39 -25.34 28.45
C ALA A 25 -19.30 -25.94 27.57
N GLU A 26 -19.06 -25.33 26.42
CA GLU A 26 -17.95 -25.68 25.54
C GLU A 26 -17.09 -24.46 25.23
N THR A 27 -15.78 -24.66 25.36
CA THR A 27 -14.71 -23.73 25.04
C THR A 27 -13.73 -24.40 24.09
N THR A 28 -12.72 -23.66 23.63
CA THR A 28 -11.66 -24.20 22.78
C THR A 28 -10.87 -25.33 23.44
N LEU A 29 -10.74 -25.32 24.78
CA LEU A 29 -9.94 -26.27 25.55
C LEU A 29 -10.77 -27.35 26.24
N VAL A 30 -12.01 -27.05 26.61
CA VAL A 30 -12.83 -27.91 27.46
C VAL A 30 -14.27 -27.94 26.97
N CYS A 31 -14.88 -29.12 26.92
CA CYS A 31 -16.33 -29.29 26.85
C CYS A 31 -16.80 -30.02 28.11
N ARG A 32 -17.84 -29.52 28.77
CA ARG A 32 -18.35 -30.09 30.00
C ARG A 32 -19.86 -30.02 30.11
N VAL A 33 -20.41 -31.00 30.82
CA VAL A 33 -21.77 -30.99 31.33
C VAL A 33 -21.68 -31.22 32.82
N ASP A 34 -22.11 -30.24 33.61
CA ASP A 34 -22.14 -30.32 35.07
C ASP A 34 -23.58 -30.58 35.54
N GLN A 35 -23.77 -31.02 36.80
CA GLN A 35 -25.08 -31.19 37.46
C GLN A 35 -26.02 -32.21 36.78
N ILE A 36 -25.47 -33.33 36.31
CA ILE A 36 -26.25 -34.42 35.73
C ILE A 36 -26.84 -35.27 36.86
N SER A 37 -28.16 -35.23 37.01
CA SER A 37 -28.86 -35.88 38.14
C SER A 37 -29.03 -37.40 37.99
N ASN A 38 -29.00 -37.93 36.76
CA ASN A 38 -29.16 -39.36 36.52
C ASN A 38 -28.43 -39.76 35.23
N ILE A 39 -27.46 -40.68 35.32
CA ILE A 39 -26.74 -41.25 34.18
C ILE A 39 -27.23 -42.69 33.97
N ALA A 40 -27.70 -42.98 32.76
CA ALA A 40 -28.06 -44.35 32.39
C ALA A 40 -26.81 -45.23 32.26
N ALA A 41 -26.95 -46.53 32.57
CA ALA A 41 -25.88 -47.52 32.37
C ALA A 41 -25.33 -47.55 30.94
N THR A 42 -26.20 -47.32 29.95
CA THR A 42 -25.81 -47.22 28.54
C THR A 42 -24.92 -46.01 28.26
N ASP A 43 -25.22 -44.86 28.86
CA ASP A 43 -24.42 -43.64 28.65
C ASP A 43 -23.06 -43.77 29.34
N PHE A 44 -22.99 -44.40 30.51
CA PHE A 44 -21.73 -44.66 31.20
C PHE A 44 -20.79 -45.55 30.37
N ILE A 45 -21.31 -46.65 29.79
CA ILE A 45 -20.54 -47.54 28.90
C ILE A 45 -20.05 -46.77 27.67
N GLN A 46 -20.94 -46.01 27.02
CA GLN A 46 -20.57 -45.19 25.86
C GLN A 46 -19.47 -44.17 26.20
N ILE A 47 -19.57 -43.49 27.33
CA ILE A 47 -18.55 -42.52 27.79
C ILE A 47 -17.21 -43.22 28.04
N SER A 48 -17.21 -44.43 28.61
CA SER A 48 -15.99 -45.21 28.85
C SER A 48 -15.29 -45.65 27.54
N GLU A 49 -16.07 -46.13 26.57
CA GLU A 49 -15.56 -46.52 25.24
C GLU A 49 -14.96 -45.31 24.50
N LEU A 50 -15.68 -44.19 24.48
CA LEU A 50 -15.21 -42.94 23.86
C LEU A 50 -13.99 -42.36 24.59
N ALA A 51 -13.92 -42.46 25.92
CA ALA A 51 -12.74 -42.04 26.69
C ALA A 51 -11.49 -42.84 26.28
N SER A 52 -11.65 -44.15 26.11
CA SER A 52 -10.58 -45.04 25.65
C SER A 52 -10.13 -44.70 24.23
N ALA A 53 -11.07 -44.47 23.30
CA ALA A 53 -10.78 -44.09 21.92
C ALA A 53 -10.06 -42.73 21.82
N LEU A 54 -10.50 -41.73 22.59
CA LEU A 54 -9.87 -40.41 22.68
C LEU A 54 -8.42 -40.49 23.18
N ALA A 55 -8.20 -41.28 24.24
CA ALA A 55 -6.88 -41.47 24.82
C ALA A 55 -5.92 -42.16 23.84
N GLN A 56 -6.38 -43.20 23.13
CA GLN A 56 -5.59 -43.88 22.09
C GLN A 56 -5.24 -42.94 20.93
N ALA A 57 -6.16 -42.05 20.55
CA ALA A 57 -5.96 -41.08 19.48
C ALA A 57 -5.14 -39.85 19.92
N LYS A 58 -4.85 -39.68 21.21
CA LYS A 58 -4.15 -38.50 21.79
C LYS A 58 -4.85 -37.16 21.51
N LEU A 59 -6.16 -37.19 21.33
CA LEU A 59 -6.97 -36.01 20.99
C LEU A 59 -7.49 -35.27 22.23
N GLY A 60 -7.44 -35.91 23.40
CA GLY A 60 -7.91 -35.33 24.64
C GLY A 60 -8.08 -36.36 25.75
N THR A 61 -8.60 -35.92 26.88
CA THR A 61 -8.94 -36.76 28.03
C THR A 61 -10.38 -36.54 28.41
N LEU A 62 -11.18 -37.60 28.41
CA LEU A 62 -12.55 -37.61 28.91
C LEU A 62 -12.55 -38.11 30.36
N SER A 63 -13.19 -37.36 31.25
CA SER A 63 -13.19 -37.61 32.68
C SER A 63 -14.58 -37.37 33.26
N MET A 64 -14.93 -38.13 34.29
CA MET A 64 -16.20 -38.03 34.99
C MET A 64 -15.94 -37.75 36.48
N PHE A 65 -16.73 -36.87 37.07
CA PHE A 65 -16.59 -36.46 38.47
C PHE A 65 -17.96 -36.50 39.15
N GLY A 66 -18.05 -37.20 40.27
CA GLY A 66 -19.17 -37.06 41.20
C GLY A 66 -18.98 -35.84 42.10
N GLU A 67 -20.07 -35.15 42.44
CA GLU A 67 -20.11 -34.05 43.41
C GLU A 67 -19.55 -34.40 44.82
N ILE A 68 -19.86 -35.58 45.33
CA ILE A 68 -19.43 -36.15 46.62
C ILE A 68 -18.25 -37.11 46.41
N SER A 69 -18.31 -37.96 45.38
CA SER A 69 -17.37 -39.07 45.16
C SER A 69 -16.06 -38.64 44.48
N GLY A 70 -16.03 -37.47 43.84
CA GLY A 70 -14.85 -36.96 43.13
C GLY A 70 -14.60 -37.69 41.80
N PRO A 71 -13.34 -37.79 41.32
CA PRO A 71 -13.04 -38.41 40.02
C PRO A 71 -13.41 -39.89 40.00
N ILE A 72 -14.22 -40.27 39.01
CA ILE A 72 -14.71 -41.65 38.81
C ILE A 72 -13.81 -42.38 37.81
N ASP A 73 -13.45 -43.62 38.13
CA ASP A 73 -12.70 -44.48 37.23
C ASP A 73 -13.62 -45.01 36.13
N LEU A 74 -13.49 -44.47 34.91
CA LEU A 74 -14.26 -44.90 33.74
C LEU A 74 -13.86 -46.30 33.24
N VAL A 75 -12.68 -46.81 33.60
CA VAL A 75 -12.17 -48.11 33.10
C VAL A 75 -12.67 -49.27 33.93
N ASN A 76 -12.72 -49.11 35.26
CA ASN A 76 -13.09 -50.19 36.18
C ASN A 76 -14.35 -49.89 37.02
N GLY A 77 -14.92 -48.69 36.90
CA GLY A 77 -16.11 -48.28 37.64
C GLY A 77 -17.42 -48.81 37.04
N ASP A 78 -18.49 -48.69 37.81
CA ASP A 78 -19.86 -49.06 37.42
C ASP A 78 -20.82 -47.94 37.83
N VAL A 79 -22.01 -47.88 37.21
CA VAL A 79 -23.04 -46.86 37.48
C VAL A 79 -23.53 -46.90 38.92
N SER A 80 -23.41 -48.05 39.59
CA SER A 80 -23.68 -48.18 41.02
C SER A 80 -22.83 -47.24 41.90
N SER A 81 -21.64 -46.81 41.44
CA SER A 81 -20.78 -45.89 42.18
C SER A 81 -21.21 -44.42 42.16
N ILE A 82 -22.20 -44.08 41.33
CA ILE A 82 -22.71 -42.72 41.12
C ILE A 82 -24.21 -42.60 41.42
N GLU A 83 -24.80 -43.65 41.99
CA GLU A 83 -26.24 -43.72 42.23
C GLU A 83 -26.66 -42.75 43.34
N GLY A 84 -27.51 -41.76 43.00
CA GLY A 84 -28.04 -40.77 43.95
C GLY A 84 -27.20 -39.49 44.10
N GLU A 85 -26.22 -39.28 43.23
CA GLU A 85 -25.33 -38.12 43.25
C GLU A 85 -25.32 -37.38 41.91
N ALA A 86 -25.11 -36.05 41.92
CA ALA A 86 -24.94 -35.30 40.69
C ALA A 86 -23.54 -35.52 40.09
N VAL A 87 -23.49 -35.70 38.77
CA VAL A 87 -22.25 -36.02 38.04
C VAL A 87 -21.89 -34.90 37.07
N ALA A 88 -20.59 -34.70 36.86
CA ALA A 88 -20.03 -33.85 35.83
C ALA A 88 -19.18 -34.67 34.85
N VAL A 89 -19.41 -34.48 33.55
CA VAL A 89 -18.60 -35.08 32.48
C VAL A 89 -17.78 -33.98 31.81
N ARG A 90 -16.47 -34.18 31.71
CA ARG A 90 -15.52 -33.19 31.18
C ARG A 90 -14.58 -33.81 30.16
N LEU A 91 -14.63 -33.27 28.95
CA LEU A 91 -13.62 -33.46 27.91
C LEU A 91 -12.59 -32.32 27.96
N THR A 92 -11.33 -32.65 28.18
CA THR A 92 -10.19 -31.76 27.94
C THR A 92 -9.59 -32.07 26.57
N LYS A 93 -9.55 -31.08 25.69
CA LYS A 93 -9.10 -31.20 24.30
C LYS A 93 -7.60 -30.95 24.22
N ASN A 94 -6.89 -31.75 23.44
CA ASN A 94 -5.48 -31.52 23.14
C ASN A 94 -5.37 -30.59 21.94
N VAL A 95 -5.08 -29.30 22.19
CA VAL A 95 -5.18 -28.25 21.17
C VAL A 95 -3.79 -27.88 20.64
N GLU A 96 -3.62 -27.98 19.33
CA GLU A 96 -2.44 -27.48 18.63
C GLU A 96 -2.46 -25.94 18.53
N ALA A 97 -1.29 -25.33 18.34
CA ALA A 97 -1.20 -23.88 18.16
C ALA A 97 -2.03 -23.43 16.94
N GLN A 98 -2.88 -22.41 17.12
CA GLN A 98 -3.80 -21.86 16.10
C GLN A 98 -4.84 -22.85 15.56
N ALA A 99 -5.01 -24.02 16.18
CA ALA A 99 -6.10 -24.93 15.91
C ALA A 99 -7.17 -24.81 17.00
N ALA A 100 -8.41 -25.11 16.66
CA ALA A 100 -9.49 -25.25 17.61
C ALA A 100 -10.38 -26.42 17.21
N TYR A 101 -10.99 -27.02 18.22
CA TYR A 101 -11.74 -28.25 18.10
C TYR A 101 -13.09 -28.06 18.78
N PHE A 102 -14.18 -28.33 18.06
CA PHE A 102 -15.53 -28.28 18.59
C PHE A 102 -16.23 -29.62 18.38
N ILE A 103 -16.84 -30.12 19.44
CA ILE A 103 -17.67 -31.32 19.40
C ILE A 103 -19.16 -31.01 19.27
N THR A 104 -19.56 -29.78 19.57
CA THR A 104 -20.94 -29.33 19.37
C THR A 104 -20.98 -28.05 18.55
N ARG A 105 -22.09 -27.88 17.82
CA ARG A 105 -22.37 -26.64 17.09
C ARG A 105 -22.55 -25.43 18.00
N THR A 106 -23.19 -25.60 19.15
CA THR A 106 -23.40 -24.51 20.12
C THR A 106 -22.07 -23.96 20.65
N GLY A 107 -21.10 -24.84 20.90
CA GLY A 107 -19.73 -24.44 21.24
C GLY A 107 -19.05 -23.64 20.13
N PHE A 108 -19.21 -24.09 18.88
CA PHE A 108 -18.69 -23.38 17.71
C PHE A 108 -19.33 -21.99 17.53
N GLU A 109 -20.65 -21.88 17.63
CA GLU A 109 -21.39 -20.62 17.53
C GLU A 109 -20.98 -19.61 18.60
N ALA A 110 -20.80 -20.09 19.84
CA ALA A 110 -20.31 -19.26 20.94
C ALA A 110 -18.89 -18.73 20.64
N ALA A 111 -18.00 -19.56 20.10
CA ALA A 111 -16.65 -19.15 19.76
C ALA A 111 -16.58 -18.12 18.62
N LEU A 112 -17.50 -18.17 17.65
CA LEU A 112 -17.59 -17.16 16.58
C LEU A 112 -17.86 -15.74 17.12
N CYS A 113 -18.42 -15.61 18.33
CA CYS A 113 -18.66 -14.32 18.97
C CYS A 113 -17.42 -13.75 19.66
N ASP A 114 -16.36 -14.55 19.85
CA ASP A 114 -15.11 -14.12 20.47
C ASP A 114 -14.13 -13.57 19.41
N SER A 115 -13.89 -12.26 19.49
CA SER A 115 -12.98 -11.58 18.57
C SER A 115 -11.52 -12.02 18.70
N GLU A 116 -11.05 -12.37 19.90
CA GLU A 116 -9.65 -12.79 20.12
C GLU A 116 -9.42 -14.19 19.55
N PHE A 117 -10.40 -15.07 19.76
CA PHE A 117 -10.44 -16.39 19.15
C PHE A 117 -10.35 -16.31 17.62
N MET A 118 -11.16 -15.46 16.98
CA MET A 118 -11.18 -15.31 15.52
C MET A 118 -9.90 -14.68 14.94
N LEU A 119 -9.17 -13.89 15.73
CA LEU A 119 -7.90 -13.29 15.33
C LEU A 119 -6.72 -14.26 15.40
N THR A 120 -6.77 -15.26 16.28
CA THR A 120 -5.64 -16.16 16.58
C THR A 120 -5.79 -17.53 15.91
N THR A 121 -7.02 -18.02 15.79
CA THR A 121 -7.31 -19.35 15.24
C THR A 121 -7.24 -19.33 13.73
N ARG A 122 -6.67 -20.39 13.15
CA ARG A 122 -6.47 -20.59 11.71
C ARG A 122 -7.11 -21.86 11.19
N LYS A 123 -7.31 -22.85 12.06
CA LYS A 123 -7.93 -24.12 11.72
C LYS A 123 -9.00 -24.45 12.74
N ILE A 124 -10.21 -24.69 12.28
CA ILE A 124 -11.35 -25.05 13.12
C ILE A 124 -11.88 -26.40 12.66
N TRP A 125 -11.79 -27.38 13.56
CA TRP A 125 -12.31 -28.72 13.39
C TRP A 125 -13.64 -28.85 14.11
N ILE A 126 -14.64 -29.38 13.42
CA ILE A 126 -15.99 -29.53 13.98
C ILE A 126 -16.41 -30.98 13.80
N ALA A 127 -16.95 -31.58 14.87
CA ALA A 127 -17.50 -32.93 14.86
C ALA A 127 -18.90 -32.97 14.22
N GLU A 128 -18.98 -32.54 12.97
CA GLU A 128 -20.18 -32.58 12.15
C GLU A 128 -19.76 -32.88 10.70
N ASP A 129 -20.62 -33.55 9.92
CA ASP A 129 -20.33 -33.80 8.51
C ASP A 129 -20.79 -32.62 7.66
N PHE A 130 -19.86 -31.98 6.96
CA PHE A 130 -20.12 -30.86 6.06
C PHE A 130 -18.99 -30.67 5.04
N SER A 131 -19.29 -29.98 3.94
CA SER A 131 -18.26 -29.59 2.98
C SER A 131 -17.32 -28.53 3.58
N PRO A 132 -16.00 -28.77 3.65
CA PRO A 132 -15.05 -27.80 4.18
C PRO A 132 -15.14 -26.46 3.44
N PHE A 133 -14.97 -25.36 4.17
CA PHE A 133 -14.94 -24.02 3.61
C PHE A 133 -13.79 -23.22 4.21
N ALA A 134 -13.41 -22.13 3.54
CA ALA A 134 -12.26 -21.34 3.95
C ALA A 134 -12.51 -19.84 3.79
N THR A 135 -12.03 -19.10 4.77
CA THR A 135 -11.94 -17.66 4.75
C THR A 135 -10.48 -17.25 4.52
N ARG A 136 -10.21 -15.96 4.50
CA ARG A 136 -8.86 -15.46 4.28
C ARG A 136 -7.90 -15.83 5.40
N SER A 137 -8.38 -15.92 6.65
CA SER A 137 -7.54 -16.29 7.80
C SER A 137 -7.79 -17.68 8.34
N CYS A 138 -8.96 -18.28 8.12
CA CYS A 138 -9.35 -19.52 8.79
C CYS A 138 -9.90 -20.57 7.84
N VAL A 139 -9.62 -21.84 8.13
CA VAL A 139 -10.19 -23.01 7.46
C VAL A 139 -11.13 -23.72 8.43
N TYR A 140 -12.29 -24.13 7.93
CA TYR A 140 -13.31 -24.86 8.66
C TYR A 140 -13.47 -26.24 8.02
N ALA A 141 -13.27 -27.29 8.81
CA ALA A 141 -13.27 -28.66 8.31
C ALA A 141 -13.93 -29.64 9.28
N PRO A 142 -14.54 -30.72 8.78
CA PRO A 142 -14.92 -31.86 9.59
C PRO A 142 -13.69 -32.49 10.24
N TRP A 143 -13.85 -33.07 11.43
CA TRP A 143 -12.79 -33.62 12.30
C TRP A 143 -11.76 -34.59 11.62
N SER A 144 -12.04 -35.12 10.43
CA SER A 144 -11.17 -36.05 9.69
C SER A 144 -10.52 -35.48 8.43
N GLY A 145 -10.74 -34.21 8.09
CA GLY A 145 -10.14 -33.60 6.91
C GLY A 145 -8.61 -33.48 7.01
N THR A 146 -7.90 -33.56 5.89
CA THR A 146 -6.56 -32.96 5.79
C THR A 146 -6.73 -31.69 4.98
N VAL A 147 -6.61 -30.52 5.62
CA VAL A 147 -6.74 -29.26 4.90
C VAL A 147 -5.43 -28.50 4.95
N ASP A 148 -4.81 -28.40 3.79
CA ASP A 148 -3.60 -27.65 3.58
C ASP A 148 -3.96 -26.17 3.40
N GLN A 149 -3.53 -25.33 4.34
CA GLN A 149 -3.80 -23.89 4.27
C GLN A 149 -2.68 -23.23 3.47
N LYS A 150 -3.00 -22.74 2.27
CA LYS A 150 -2.12 -21.74 1.63
C LYS A 150 -2.29 -20.42 2.36
N HIS A 151 -1.26 -20.03 3.10
CA HIS A 151 -1.18 -18.70 3.71
C HIS A 151 -1.25 -17.65 2.61
N LEU A 152 -2.20 -16.74 2.70
CA LEU A 152 -2.31 -15.62 1.76
C LEU A 152 -2.02 -14.32 2.51
N ASP A 153 -0.76 -13.89 2.40
CA ASP A 153 -0.12 -12.74 3.06
C ASP A 153 -0.60 -11.37 2.55
N ASP A 154 -1.87 -11.26 2.11
CA ASP A 154 -2.40 -9.92 1.83
C ASP A 154 -2.88 -9.31 3.14
N THR A 155 -2.25 -8.21 3.46
CA THR A 155 -2.65 -7.37 4.58
C THR A 155 -3.91 -6.62 4.13
N PHE A 156 -4.96 -6.59 4.94
CA PHE A 156 -6.16 -5.74 4.72
C PHE A 156 -6.08 -4.51 5.62
N ASP A 157 -6.70 -3.40 5.22
CA ASP A 157 -6.85 -2.28 6.14
C ASP A 157 -7.87 -2.64 7.21
N SER A 158 -7.58 -2.30 8.47
CA SER A 158 -8.53 -2.51 9.56
C SER A 158 -9.77 -1.62 9.33
N PRO A 159 -11.00 -2.16 9.42
CA PRO A 159 -12.22 -1.37 9.35
C PRO A 159 -12.24 -0.21 10.33
N ARG A 160 -11.63 -0.38 11.52
CA ARG A 160 -11.50 0.65 12.55
C ARG A 160 -10.68 1.88 12.12
N ARG A 161 -9.94 1.80 11.01
CA ARG A 161 -9.27 2.97 10.39
C ARG A 161 -10.29 3.93 9.77
N LEU A 162 -11.37 3.38 9.21
CA LEU A 162 -12.38 4.12 8.45
C LEU A 162 -13.66 4.35 9.26
N VAL A 163 -14.07 3.35 10.04
CA VAL A 163 -15.26 3.37 10.88
C VAL A 163 -14.91 3.91 12.25
N ARG A 164 -15.48 5.07 12.61
CA ARG A 164 -15.35 5.62 13.96
C ARG A 164 -16.33 4.93 14.90
N ASP A 165 -15.90 3.86 15.56
CA ASP A 165 -16.71 3.14 16.55
C ASP A 165 -16.49 3.68 17.97
N GLN A 166 -17.48 4.41 18.50
CA GLN A 166 -17.45 4.92 19.88
C GLN A 166 -17.78 3.83 20.91
N SER A 167 -18.36 2.70 20.48
CA SER A 167 -18.66 1.56 21.35
C SER A 167 -17.47 0.63 21.56
N TYR A 168 -16.46 0.71 20.69
CA TYR A 168 -15.26 -0.16 20.63
C TYR A 168 -15.55 -1.67 20.49
N GLN A 169 -16.80 -2.06 20.26
CA GLN A 169 -17.26 -3.45 20.30
C GLN A 169 -17.85 -3.95 18.99
N LEU A 170 -18.43 -3.07 18.16
CA LEU A 170 -19.22 -3.50 17.00
C LEU A 170 -18.40 -3.60 15.72
N SER A 171 -17.44 -2.69 15.52
CA SER A 171 -16.58 -2.76 14.33
C SER A 171 -15.47 -3.79 14.55
N PRO A 172 -15.34 -4.81 13.67
CA PRO A 172 -14.30 -5.82 13.81
C PRO A 172 -12.92 -5.21 13.57
N ILE A 173 -11.92 -5.75 14.28
CA ILE A 173 -10.51 -5.33 14.10
C ILE A 173 -9.99 -5.77 12.73
N ASP A 174 -10.45 -6.92 12.25
CA ASP A 174 -9.98 -7.58 11.04
C ASP A 174 -11.17 -8.21 10.30
N ILE A 175 -11.20 -8.05 8.97
CA ILE A 175 -12.23 -8.65 8.10
C ILE A 175 -11.85 -10.06 7.64
N ARG A 176 -10.58 -10.45 7.72
CA ARG A 176 -10.08 -11.72 7.18
C ARG A 176 -10.82 -12.97 7.70
N PRO A 177 -11.23 -13.05 8.99
CA PRO A 177 -12.00 -14.20 9.49
C PRO A 177 -13.38 -14.33 8.85
N TRP A 178 -13.90 -13.24 8.27
CA TRP A 178 -15.23 -13.13 7.69
C TRP A 178 -15.20 -13.01 6.16
N TYR A 179 -14.00 -12.90 5.56
CA TYR A 179 -13.80 -12.80 4.13
C TYR A 179 -13.76 -14.20 3.51
N LEU A 180 -14.87 -14.64 2.92
CA LEU A 180 -14.99 -15.96 2.29
C LEU A 180 -14.06 -16.09 1.07
N MET A 181 -13.30 -17.19 1.00
CA MET A 181 -12.43 -17.53 -0.12
C MET A 181 -12.95 -18.77 -0.87
N ILE A 182 -13.30 -19.80 -0.13
CA ILE A 182 -13.86 -21.06 -0.64
C ILE A 182 -15.24 -21.23 0.01
N PRO A 183 -16.33 -21.26 -0.78
CA PRO A 183 -17.67 -21.41 -0.23
C PRO A 183 -17.90 -22.82 0.33
N GLY A 184 -18.71 -22.90 1.38
CA GLY A 184 -19.23 -24.17 1.90
C GLY A 184 -20.56 -24.55 1.24
N ASP A 185 -21.15 -25.64 1.72
CA ASP A 185 -22.50 -26.03 1.32
C ASP A 185 -23.56 -25.14 2.02
N GLU A 186 -24.43 -24.53 1.23
CA GLU A 186 -25.57 -23.72 1.69
C GLU A 186 -26.56 -24.49 2.57
N SER A 187 -26.61 -25.82 2.44
CA SER A 187 -27.44 -26.69 3.27
C SER A 187 -26.82 -27.02 4.64
N SER A 188 -25.52 -26.76 4.82
CA SER A 188 -24.81 -27.05 6.06
C SER A 188 -25.14 -26.03 7.14
N GLU A 189 -25.65 -26.51 8.27
CA GLU A 189 -25.98 -25.66 9.41
C GLU A 189 -24.73 -24.98 9.99
N ILE A 190 -23.55 -25.63 9.95
CA ILE A 190 -22.26 -25.02 10.30
C ILE A 190 -21.96 -23.80 9.44
N PHE A 191 -22.11 -23.93 8.12
CA PHE A 191 -21.83 -22.83 7.20
C PHE A 191 -22.84 -21.70 7.35
N VAL A 192 -24.11 -22.02 7.60
CA VAL A 192 -25.16 -21.02 7.91
C VAL A 192 -24.83 -20.24 9.20
N SER A 193 -24.45 -20.93 10.28
CA SER A 193 -24.06 -20.28 11.53
C SER A 193 -22.83 -19.38 11.36
N TRP A 194 -21.84 -19.82 10.56
CA TRP A 194 -20.71 -18.97 10.20
C TRP A 194 -21.13 -17.73 9.39
N LYS A 195 -22.00 -17.88 8.38
CA LYS A 195 -22.49 -16.75 7.58
C LYS A 195 -23.22 -15.73 8.44
N GLU A 196 -24.02 -16.17 9.41
CA GLU A 196 -24.70 -15.28 10.34
C GLU A 196 -23.71 -14.46 11.18
N ALA A 197 -22.68 -15.10 11.72
CA ALA A 197 -21.63 -14.41 12.45
C ALA A 197 -20.85 -13.44 11.54
N ALA A 198 -20.56 -13.85 10.30
CA ALA A 198 -19.89 -13.02 9.31
C ALA A 198 -20.71 -11.76 9.02
N VAL A 199 -22.01 -11.86 8.76
CA VAL A 199 -22.87 -10.69 8.53
C VAL A 199 -22.88 -9.76 9.74
N LYS A 200 -23.06 -10.31 10.95
CA LYS A 200 -23.09 -9.51 12.20
C LYS A 200 -21.84 -8.64 12.38
N ASN A 201 -20.69 -9.11 11.90
CA ASN A 201 -19.43 -8.37 11.93
C ASN A 201 -19.26 -7.44 10.71
N LEU A 202 -19.54 -7.93 9.51
CA LEU A 202 -19.27 -7.22 8.25
C LEU A 202 -20.18 -6.00 8.04
N ILE A 203 -21.42 -6.02 8.53
CA ILE A 203 -22.30 -4.83 8.44
C ILE A 203 -21.65 -3.61 9.09
N PHE A 204 -20.94 -3.78 10.21
CA PHE A 204 -20.29 -2.66 10.92
C PHE A 204 -18.94 -2.23 10.30
N CYS A 205 -18.59 -2.76 9.12
CA CYS A 205 -17.46 -2.28 8.32
C CYS A 205 -17.87 -1.21 7.29
N LEU A 206 -19.18 -1.01 7.07
CA LEU A 206 -19.74 -0.10 6.08
C LEU A 206 -20.03 1.32 6.59
N PRO A 207 -20.52 1.55 7.83
CA PRO A 207 -20.93 2.90 8.24
C PRO A 207 -19.75 3.79 8.61
N THR A 208 -19.92 5.10 8.50
CA THR A 208 -18.86 6.06 8.85
C THR A 208 -18.58 6.10 10.35
N GLU A 209 -19.63 6.05 11.17
CA GLU A 209 -19.51 6.17 12.62
C GLU A 209 -20.59 5.36 13.34
N ILE A 210 -20.24 4.83 14.51
CA ILE A 210 -21.16 4.12 15.41
C ILE A 210 -21.10 4.87 16.74
N ARG A 211 -22.24 5.43 17.15
CA ARG A 211 -22.35 6.27 18.35
C ARG A 211 -23.29 5.65 19.38
N ALA A 212 -23.05 5.97 20.64
CA ALA A 212 -24.02 5.75 21.70
C ALA A 212 -25.13 6.81 21.61
N SER A 213 -26.37 6.40 21.87
CA SER A 213 -27.57 7.25 21.92
C SER A 213 -28.37 6.88 23.17
N ASP A 214 -29.24 7.78 23.65
CA ASP A 214 -30.09 7.57 24.82
C ASP A 214 -30.98 6.31 24.70
N ALA A 215 -31.31 5.89 23.46
CA ALA A 215 -32.12 4.71 23.16
C ALA A 215 -31.31 3.46 22.75
N GLY A 216 -29.98 3.51 22.77
CA GLY A 216 -29.11 2.38 22.39
C GLY A 216 -27.92 2.78 21.51
N ARG A 217 -27.63 1.99 20.48
CA ARG A 217 -26.54 2.26 19.52
C ARG A 217 -27.11 2.78 18.22
N GLN A 218 -26.42 3.73 17.60
CA GLN A 218 -26.85 4.33 16.34
C GLN A 218 -25.70 4.37 15.34
N VAL A 219 -26.02 4.00 14.11
CA VAL A 219 -25.13 4.08 12.96
C VAL A 219 -25.30 5.44 12.28
N VAL A 220 -24.17 6.03 11.88
CA VAL A 220 -24.10 7.30 11.14
C VAL A 220 -23.51 7.05 9.76
N LEU A 221 -24.26 7.44 8.74
CA LEU A 221 -23.83 7.46 7.34
C LEU A 221 -23.59 8.93 6.96
N LYS A 222 -22.37 9.26 6.53
CA LYS A 222 -22.00 10.63 6.12
C LYS A 222 -21.91 10.72 4.60
N GLY A 223 -22.57 11.74 4.06
CA GLY A 223 -22.61 12.07 2.64
C GLY A 223 -23.03 13.52 2.43
N ALA A 224 -23.66 13.80 1.29
CA ALA A 224 -24.31 15.10 1.05
C ALA A 224 -25.35 15.45 2.12
N LYS A 225 -26.04 14.44 2.65
CA LYS A 225 -26.82 14.49 3.90
C LYS A 225 -26.25 13.50 4.89
N SER A 226 -26.34 13.80 6.19
CA SER A 226 -26.01 12.82 7.23
C SER A 226 -27.28 12.08 7.64
N THR A 227 -27.22 10.75 7.62
CA THR A 227 -28.34 9.90 8.03
C THR A 227 -27.97 9.11 9.28
N PHE A 228 -28.94 8.97 10.18
CA PHE A 228 -28.83 8.31 11.46
C PHE A 228 -29.80 7.14 11.51
N ALA A 229 -29.33 5.95 11.87
CA ALA A 229 -30.14 4.73 11.90
C ALA A 229 -29.88 3.97 13.20
N ASP A 230 -30.94 3.71 13.98
CA ASP A 230 -30.82 2.95 15.22
C ASP A 230 -30.50 1.48 14.92
N VAL A 231 -29.61 0.89 15.72
CA VAL A 231 -29.17 -0.49 15.55
C VAL A 231 -30.21 -1.44 16.16
N ASP A 232 -30.71 -2.37 15.34
CA ASP A 232 -31.65 -3.41 15.73
C ASP A 232 -31.21 -4.75 15.13
N LEU A 233 -30.59 -5.58 15.97
CA LEU A 233 -30.06 -6.89 15.60
C LEU A 233 -31.03 -8.04 15.94
N SER A 234 -32.30 -7.73 16.26
CA SER A 234 -33.28 -8.73 16.72
C SER A 234 -33.70 -9.74 15.65
N LYS A 235 -33.57 -9.40 14.36
CA LYS A 235 -33.95 -10.25 13.23
C LYS A 235 -32.73 -10.93 12.60
N PRO A 236 -32.86 -12.18 12.11
CA PRO A 236 -31.76 -12.88 11.44
C PRO A 236 -31.28 -12.09 10.21
N GLN A 237 -29.96 -12.00 10.05
CA GLN A 237 -29.32 -11.18 9.01
C GLN A 237 -28.64 -12.01 7.90
N SER A 238 -28.76 -13.33 7.91
CA SER A 238 -28.09 -14.23 6.94
C SER A 238 -28.39 -13.87 5.48
N GLN A 239 -29.60 -13.38 5.18
CA GLN A 239 -30.00 -12.95 3.83
C GLN A 239 -29.20 -11.75 3.30
N LEU A 240 -28.55 -10.97 4.18
CA LEU A 240 -27.71 -9.84 3.78
C LEU A 240 -26.31 -10.25 3.35
N PHE A 241 -25.95 -11.53 3.47
CA PHE A 241 -24.57 -12.00 3.31
C PHE A 241 -23.98 -11.62 1.95
N ASP A 242 -24.66 -11.91 0.85
CA ASP A 242 -24.12 -11.67 -0.48
C ASP A 242 -23.90 -10.18 -0.75
N VAL A 243 -24.93 -9.37 -0.45
CA VAL A 243 -24.95 -7.92 -0.71
C VAL A 243 -23.94 -7.18 0.17
N VAL A 244 -23.83 -7.56 1.45
CA VAL A 244 -22.82 -7.00 2.37
C VAL A 244 -21.41 -7.42 1.97
N THR A 245 -21.22 -8.69 1.60
CA THR A 245 -19.91 -9.20 1.20
C THR A 245 -19.44 -8.55 -0.10
N ASP A 246 -20.32 -8.33 -1.09
CA ASP A 246 -19.95 -7.62 -2.33
C ASP A 246 -19.50 -6.17 -2.03
N ALA A 247 -20.23 -5.47 -1.15
CA ALA A 247 -19.87 -4.12 -0.75
C ALA A 247 -18.52 -4.07 0.01
N VAL A 248 -18.32 -4.97 0.99
CA VAL A 248 -17.06 -5.04 1.75
C VAL A 248 -15.90 -5.40 0.82
N ARG A 249 -16.07 -6.38 -0.08
CA ARG A 249 -15.04 -6.75 -1.06
C ARG A 249 -14.66 -5.56 -1.92
N TRP A 250 -15.64 -4.86 -2.48
CA TRP A 250 -15.36 -3.69 -3.33
C TRP A 250 -14.55 -2.61 -2.61
N VAL A 251 -14.89 -2.31 -1.35
CA VAL A 251 -14.20 -1.29 -0.55
C VAL A 251 -12.79 -1.74 -0.13
N TYR A 252 -12.66 -2.96 0.41
CA TYR A 252 -11.45 -3.39 1.12
C TYR A 252 -10.45 -4.19 0.28
N ASP A 253 -10.78 -4.68 -0.92
CA ASP A 253 -9.84 -5.44 -1.77
C ASP A 253 -8.59 -4.64 -2.14
N GLN A 254 -8.75 -3.34 -2.43
CA GLN A 254 -7.67 -2.49 -2.94
C GLN A 254 -7.34 -1.38 -1.93
N ARG A 255 -6.32 -1.62 -1.11
CA ARG A 255 -5.84 -0.70 -0.07
C ARG A 255 -5.66 0.74 -0.49
N ARG A 256 -5.12 0.96 -1.70
CA ARG A 256 -4.83 2.29 -2.23
C ARG A 256 -6.09 3.16 -2.30
N ASP A 257 -7.22 2.54 -2.63
CA ASP A 257 -8.47 3.24 -2.96
C ASP A 257 -9.55 3.04 -1.89
N THR A 258 -9.25 2.30 -0.81
CA THR A 258 -10.23 1.92 0.22
C THR A 258 -10.93 3.14 0.82
N GLU A 259 -10.21 4.21 1.12
CA GLU A 259 -10.78 5.42 1.72
C GLU A 259 -11.75 6.14 0.76
N THR A 260 -11.35 6.32 -0.49
CA THR A 260 -12.20 6.93 -1.52
C THR A 260 -13.45 6.09 -1.78
N LYS A 261 -13.31 4.77 -1.96
CA LYS A 261 -14.44 3.86 -2.16
C LYS A 261 -15.39 3.86 -0.97
N PHE A 262 -14.85 3.84 0.25
CA PHE A 262 -15.63 3.91 1.48
C PHE A 262 -16.44 5.20 1.59
N HIS A 263 -15.84 6.35 1.25
CA HIS A 263 -16.53 7.64 1.23
C HIS A 263 -17.62 7.72 0.15
N LEU A 264 -17.35 7.24 -1.06
CA LEU A 264 -18.35 7.20 -2.13
C LEU A 264 -19.53 6.28 -1.75
N LEU A 265 -19.25 5.10 -1.18
CA LEU A 265 -20.29 4.19 -0.70
C LEU A 265 -21.16 4.85 0.37
N ASN A 266 -20.54 5.45 1.39
CA ASN A 266 -21.27 6.11 2.48
C ASN A 266 -22.10 7.28 1.98
N ASN A 267 -21.63 8.03 0.99
CA ASN A 267 -22.38 9.13 0.40
C ASN A 267 -23.69 8.62 -0.25
N HIS A 268 -23.59 7.58 -1.08
CA HIS A 268 -24.76 6.98 -1.71
C HIS A 268 -25.67 6.26 -0.71
N LEU A 269 -25.11 5.56 0.28
CA LEU A 269 -25.89 4.95 1.35
C LEU A 269 -26.67 6.01 2.12
N ALA A 270 -26.03 7.11 2.52
CA ALA A 270 -26.71 8.21 3.21
C ALA A 270 -27.81 8.82 2.34
N LEU A 271 -27.58 8.97 1.02
CA LEU A 271 -28.55 9.52 0.07
C LEU A 271 -29.82 8.67 -0.03
N TYR A 272 -29.66 7.36 -0.23
CA TYR A 272 -30.76 6.42 -0.48
C TYR A 272 -31.37 5.82 0.79
N TRP A 273 -30.79 6.06 1.96
CA TRP A 273 -31.31 5.50 3.21
C TRP A 273 -32.75 5.96 3.48
N PRO A 274 -33.70 5.04 3.76
CA PRO A 274 -35.09 5.42 4.02
C PRO A 274 -35.22 6.10 5.38
N GLU A 275 -36.11 7.09 5.47
CA GLU A 275 -36.38 7.77 6.74
C GLU A 275 -36.92 6.78 7.78
N LYS A 276 -36.43 6.89 9.02
CA LYS A 276 -36.82 6.05 10.19
C LYS A 276 -36.50 4.56 10.06
N ALA A 277 -35.81 4.12 9.00
CA ALA A 277 -35.39 2.73 8.89
C ALA A 277 -34.22 2.43 9.83
N LYS A 278 -34.28 1.25 10.46
CA LYS A 278 -33.26 0.76 11.39
C LYS A 278 -32.13 0.02 10.67
N TRP A 279 -30.96 0.05 11.27
CA TRP A 279 -29.80 -0.73 10.84
C TRP A 279 -29.87 -2.16 11.39
N PRO A 280 -29.54 -3.23 10.64
CA PRO A 280 -29.13 -3.29 9.23
C PRO A 280 -30.29 -3.55 8.24
N MET A 281 -31.54 -3.52 8.69
CA MET A 281 -32.70 -4.01 7.92
C MET A 281 -32.89 -3.36 6.54
N ALA A 282 -32.57 -2.07 6.39
CA ALA A 282 -32.69 -1.39 5.10
C ALA A 282 -31.56 -1.73 4.11
N LEU A 283 -30.50 -2.43 4.52
CA LEU A 283 -29.39 -2.77 3.62
C LEU A 283 -29.85 -3.65 2.45
N ALA A 284 -30.75 -4.60 2.69
CA ALA A 284 -31.27 -5.49 1.64
C ALA A 284 -31.86 -4.73 0.44
N SER A 285 -32.52 -3.59 0.69
CA SER A 285 -33.18 -2.81 -0.37
C SER A 285 -32.33 -1.67 -0.94
N VAL A 286 -31.26 -1.25 -0.24
CA VAL A 286 -30.53 -0.02 -0.57
C VAL A 286 -29.09 -0.28 -1.01
N LEU A 287 -28.43 -1.29 -0.44
CA LEU A 287 -26.98 -1.44 -0.59
C LEU A 287 -26.58 -1.74 -2.04
N ASP A 288 -27.32 -2.55 -2.78
CA ASP A 288 -27.01 -2.85 -4.19
C ASP A 288 -27.05 -1.58 -5.07
N HIS A 289 -28.11 -0.77 -4.93
CA HIS A 289 -28.24 0.49 -5.66
C HIS A 289 -27.17 1.50 -5.24
N ALA A 290 -26.89 1.61 -3.94
CA ALA A 290 -25.83 2.49 -3.44
C ALA A 290 -24.44 2.07 -3.94
N LEU A 291 -24.18 0.76 -3.98
CA LEU A 291 -22.93 0.18 -4.45
C LEU A 291 -22.74 0.39 -5.96
N ALA A 292 -23.79 0.21 -6.76
CA ALA A 292 -23.76 0.50 -8.20
C ALA A 292 -23.43 1.97 -8.47
N SER A 293 -24.13 2.90 -7.82
CA SER A 293 -23.85 4.34 -7.95
C SER A 293 -22.44 4.72 -7.47
N ALA A 294 -21.96 4.10 -6.38
CA ALA A 294 -20.61 4.34 -5.88
C ALA A 294 -19.52 3.80 -6.83
N ARG A 295 -19.75 2.65 -7.48
CA ARG A 295 -18.88 2.10 -8.53
C ARG A 295 -18.81 3.03 -9.73
N GLU A 296 -19.93 3.57 -10.18
CA GLU A 296 -19.99 4.56 -11.26
C GLU A 296 -19.26 5.86 -10.89
N ALA A 297 -19.49 6.39 -9.69
CA ALA A 297 -18.82 7.60 -9.20
C ALA A 297 -17.30 7.39 -9.07
N PHE A 298 -16.86 6.20 -8.65
CA PHE A 298 -15.44 5.86 -8.59
C PHE A 298 -14.81 5.75 -9.98
N ALA A 299 -15.53 5.16 -10.95
CA ALA A 299 -15.07 5.12 -12.33
C ALA A 299 -14.93 6.54 -12.92
N PHE A 300 -15.85 7.45 -12.61
CA PHE A 300 -15.74 8.86 -13.00
C PHE A 300 -14.55 9.55 -12.34
N HIS A 301 -14.34 9.34 -11.03
CA HIS A 301 -13.17 9.87 -10.32
C HIS A 301 -11.85 9.41 -10.96
N LEU A 302 -11.74 8.13 -11.32
CA LEU A 302 -10.55 7.60 -12.00
C LEU A 302 -10.33 8.22 -13.39
N GLN A 303 -11.40 8.53 -14.11
CA GLN A 303 -11.34 9.22 -15.40
C GLN A 303 -10.90 10.68 -15.26
N ASP A 304 -11.43 11.40 -14.28
CA ASP A 304 -11.07 12.79 -14.00
C ASP A 304 -9.61 12.91 -13.56
N ASP A 305 -9.13 12.03 -12.67
CA ASP A 305 -7.73 11.95 -12.27
C ASP A 305 -6.81 11.68 -13.48
N SER A 306 -7.23 10.78 -14.37
CA SER A 306 -6.51 10.48 -15.62
C SER A 306 -6.47 11.68 -16.57
N LYS A 307 -7.57 12.42 -16.68
CA LYS A 307 -7.68 13.63 -17.50
C LYS A 307 -6.79 14.75 -16.97
N GLU A 308 -6.75 14.95 -15.66
CA GLU A 308 -5.86 15.92 -15.02
C GLU A 308 -4.38 15.52 -15.21
N ALA A 309 -4.06 14.23 -15.07
CA ALA A 309 -2.72 13.72 -15.36
C ALA A 309 -2.29 13.98 -16.81
N ILE A 310 -3.15 13.68 -17.80
CA ILE A 310 -2.88 13.96 -19.22
C ILE A 310 -2.72 15.47 -19.48
N LYS A 311 -3.58 16.30 -18.87
CA LYS A 311 -3.47 17.76 -18.99
C LYS A 311 -2.14 18.26 -18.42
N SER A 312 -1.74 17.77 -17.24
CA SER A 312 -0.47 18.14 -16.61
C SER A 312 0.75 17.73 -17.44
N LEU A 313 0.69 16.57 -18.13
CA LEU A 313 1.69 16.13 -19.10
C LEU A 313 1.71 17.03 -20.35
N GLY A 314 0.54 17.46 -20.82
CA GLY A 314 0.41 18.42 -21.91
C GLY A 314 1.04 19.78 -21.57
N ASP A 315 0.75 20.29 -20.38
CA ASP A 315 1.33 21.54 -19.87
C ASP A 315 2.85 21.42 -19.68
N LEU A 316 3.34 20.27 -19.18
CA LEU A 316 4.78 19.98 -19.08
C LEU A 316 5.46 20.01 -20.46
N ARG A 317 4.86 19.36 -21.46
CA ARG A 317 5.41 19.35 -22.83
C ARG A 317 5.46 20.76 -23.41
N LYS A 318 4.41 21.56 -23.21
CA LYS A 318 4.36 22.96 -23.66
C LYS A 318 5.42 23.80 -22.95
N ALA A 319 5.54 23.67 -21.63
CA ALA A 319 6.56 24.37 -20.85
C ALA A 319 7.99 23.98 -21.30
N LEU A 320 8.22 22.70 -21.59
CA LEU A 320 9.50 22.21 -22.11
C LEU A 320 9.80 22.78 -23.51
N GLN A 321 8.80 22.83 -24.40
CA GLN A 321 8.94 23.46 -25.72
C GLN A 321 9.23 24.97 -25.63
N GLU A 322 8.55 25.68 -24.73
CA GLU A 322 8.80 27.09 -24.47
C GLU A 322 10.21 27.34 -23.91
N GLU A 323 10.70 26.48 -23.01
CA GLU A 323 12.07 26.57 -22.47
C GLU A 323 13.11 26.35 -23.57
N VAL A 324 12.91 25.35 -24.44
CA VAL A 324 13.78 25.09 -25.60
C VAL A 324 13.78 26.27 -26.57
N ALA A 325 12.59 26.76 -26.97
CA ALA A 325 12.47 27.91 -27.87
C ALA A 325 13.13 29.16 -27.30
N ARG A 326 12.98 29.40 -25.98
CA ARG A 326 13.61 30.53 -25.29
C ARG A 326 15.13 30.40 -25.27
N SER A 327 15.67 29.19 -25.05
CA SER A 327 17.12 28.94 -25.15
C SER A 327 17.65 29.25 -26.56
N HIS A 328 16.90 28.90 -27.61
CA HIS A 328 17.27 29.25 -28.98
C HIS A 328 17.25 30.77 -29.22
N ILE A 329 16.23 31.48 -28.74
CA ILE A 329 16.16 32.95 -28.84
C ILE A 329 17.35 33.59 -28.11
N ALA A 330 17.62 33.18 -26.87
CA ALA A 330 18.74 33.71 -26.09
C ALA A 330 20.10 33.47 -26.79
N THR A 331 20.27 32.30 -27.42
CA THR A 331 21.48 31.99 -28.21
C THR A 331 21.59 32.89 -29.44
N ARG A 332 20.48 33.11 -30.16
CA ARG A 332 20.45 34.00 -31.33
C ARG A 332 20.73 35.45 -30.94
N ASP A 333 20.17 35.92 -29.84
CA ASP A 333 20.36 37.29 -29.37
C ASP A 333 21.82 37.51 -28.91
N LEU A 334 22.44 36.51 -28.28
CA LEU A 334 23.89 36.49 -28.01
C LEU A 334 24.73 36.61 -29.28
N LEU A 335 24.41 35.82 -30.32
CA LEU A 335 25.12 35.89 -31.60
C LEU A 335 24.92 37.23 -32.31
N ALA A 336 23.71 37.81 -32.24
CA ALA A 336 23.43 39.12 -32.80
C ALA A 336 24.16 40.25 -32.05
N ALA A 337 24.19 40.16 -30.72
CA ALA A 337 24.95 41.09 -29.88
C ALA A 337 26.45 41.02 -30.21
N LEU A 338 27.01 39.82 -30.35
CA LEU A 338 28.38 39.60 -30.79
C LEU A 338 28.71 40.32 -32.11
N TRP A 339 27.85 40.19 -33.13
CA TRP A 339 28.09 40.83 -34.43
C TRP A 339 28.08 42.35 -34.35
N ARG A 340 27.13 42.92 -33.58
CA ARG A 340 27.06 44.37 -33.33
C ARG A 340 28.31 44.85 -32.60
N ASP A 341 28.72 44.12 -31.58
CA ASP A 341 29.84 44.44 -30.71
C ASP A 341 31.18 44.31 -31.47
N ALA A 342 31.32 43.32 -32.35
CA ALA A 342 32.44 43.19 -33.29
C ALA A 342 32.51 44.34 -34.29
N ALA A 343 31.37 44.83 -34.79
CA ALA A 343 31.33 46.00 -35.67
C ALA A 343 31.80 47.29 -34.96
N ILE A 344 31.40 47.48 -33.69
CA ILE A 344 31.86 48.61 -32.86
C ILE A 344 33.38 48.54 -32.64
N ALA A 345 33.90 47.36 -32.30
CA ALA A 345 35.33 47.15 -32.16
C ALA A 345 36.07 47.41 -33.48
N GLY A 346 35.57 46.90 -34.61
CA GLY A 346 36.11 47.15 -35.95
C GLY A 346 36.13 48.63 -36.33
N ALA A 347 35.08 49.39 -35.99
CA ALA A 347 35.03 50.84 -36.19
C ALA A 347 36.07 51.60 -35.35
N ALA A 348 36.27 51.18 -34.09
CA ALA A 348 37.32 51.74 -33.23
C ALA A 348 38.73 51.47 -33.79
N PHE A 349 38.96 50.27 -34.34
CA PHE A 349 40.20 49.92 -35.05
C PHE A 349 40.41 50.75 -36.33
N ALA A 350 39.36 50.92 -37.14
CA ALA A 350 39.42 51.74 -38.33
C ALA A 350 39.74 53.21 -38.01
N LEU A 351 39.13 53.77 -36.95
CA LEU A 351 39.40 55.14 -36.50
C LEU A 351 40.86 55.34 -36.06
N ARG A 352 41.46 54.32 -35.42
CA ARG A 352 42.89 54.31 -35.11
C ARG A 352 43.77 54.29 -36.37
N SER A 353 43.39 53.53 -37.40
CA SER A 353 44.15 53.51 -38.67
C SER A 353 44.07 54.85 -39.43
N ALA A 354 43.00 55.61 -39.23
CA ALA A 354 42.74 56.86 -39.94
C ALA A 354 43.22 58.13 -39.19
N THR A 355 43.53 58.06 -37.89
CA THR A 355 43.83 59.24 -37.07
C THR A 355 45.07 59.07 -36.18
N THR A 356 45.93 60.09 -36.11
CA THR A 356 47.15 60.12 -35.28
C THR A 356 46.96 60.76 -33.90
N ASN A 357 45.76 61.25 -33.59
CA ASN A 357 45.44 61.91 -32.32
C ASN A 357 45.30 60.89 -31.18
N SER A 358 46.39 60.74 -30.41
CA SER A 358 46.52 59.71 -29.36
C SER A 358 45.40 59.74 -28.30
N SER A 359 44.99 60.92 -27.83
CA SER A 359 43.99 61.05 -26.75
C SER A 359 42.57 60.64 -27.14
N ALA A 360 42.13 60.98 -28.36
CA ALA A 360 40.81 60.61 -28.87
C ALA A 360 40.70 59.11 -29.12
N VAL A 361 41.78 58.50 -29.64
CA VAL A 361 41.85 57.05 -29.87
C VAL A 361 41.80 56.30 -28.54
N ILE A 362 42.56 56.72 -27.52
CA ILE A 362 42.56 56.11 -26.19
C ILE A 362 41.18 56.17 -25.53
N THR A 363 40.50 57.32 -25.61
CA THR A 363 39.17 57.50 -24.99
C THR A 363 38.12 56.66 -25.69
N ALA A 364 38.15 56.58 -27.03
CA ALA A 364 37.24 55.76 -27.82
C ALA A 364 37.46 54.25 -27.60
N SER A 365 38.71 53.79 -27.52
CA SER A 365 39.03 52.37 -27.28
C SER A 365 38.70 51.91 -25.86
N LEU A 366 38.92 52.77 -24.85
CA LEU A 366 38.56 52.47 -23.46
C LEU A 366 37.04 52.45 -23.26
N GLY A 367 36.33 53.40 -23.88
CA GLY A 367 34.86 53.41 -23.93
C GLY A 367 34.28 52.16 -24.61
N ALA A 368 34.86 51.76 -25.75
CA ALA A 368 34.46 50.53 -26.43
C ALA A 368 34.73 49.27 -25.57
N ALA A 369 35.90 49.15 -24.95
CA ALA A 369 36.24 47.99 -24.11
C ALA A 369 35.33 47.86 -22.88
N THR A 370 35.01 48.97 -22.21
CA THR A 370 34.11 48.99 -21.05
C THR A 370 32.66 48.64 -21.44
N LEU A 371 32.18 49.14 -22.58
CA LEU A 371 30.86 48.78 -23.11
C LEU A 371 30.78 47.29 -23.48
N LEU A 372 31.81 46.74 -24.13
CA LEU A 372 31.88 45.32 -24.47
C LEU A 372 31.88 44.44 -23.22
N PHE A 373 32.64 44.83 -22.19
CA PHE A 373 32.67 44.10 -20.92
C PHE A 373 31.32 44.14 -20.19
N ALA A 374 30.68 45.32 -20.11
CA ALA A 374 29.37 45.47 -19.48
C ALA A 374 28.27 44.69 -20.24
N SER A 375 28.31 44.69 -21.58
CA SER A 375 27.43 43.92 -22.46
C SER A 375 27.55 42.42 -22.21
N LEU A 376 28.79 41.91 -22.17
CA LEU A 376 29.08 40.50 -21.89
C LEU A 376 28.60 40.10 -20.50
N LEU A 377 28.94 40.90 -19.47
CA LEU A 377 28.58 40.60 -18.07
C LEU A 377 27.06 40.57 -17.89
N THR A 378 26.35 41.56 -18.42
CA THR A 378 24.88 41.64 -18.33
C THR A 378 24.22 40.42 -18.97
N THR A 379 24.75 39.97 -20.11
CA THR A 379 24.20 38.83 -20.84
C THR A 379 24.45 37.50 -20.11
N ILE A 380 25.63 37.30 -19.53
CA ILE A 380 25.96 36.08 -18.78
C ILE A 380 25.15 36.03 -17.47
N VAL A 381 25.11 37.12 -16.71
CA VAL A 381 24.41 37.18 -15.41
C VAL A 381 22.91 37.00 -15.58
N SER A 382 22.31 37.63 -16.60
CA SER A 382 20.88 37.48 -16.91
C SER A 382 20.56 36.02 -17.21
N ASN A 383 21.29 35.38 -18.13
CA ASN A 383 21.07 33.99 -18.50
C ASN A 383 21.30 33.00 -17.32
N TRP A 384 22.29 33.27 -16.47
CA TRP A 384 22.53 32.46 -15.28
C TRP A 384 21.38 32.54 -14.28
N ARG A 385 20.88 33.76 -14.00
CA ARG A 385 19.75 33.98 -13.10
C ARG A 385 18.48 33.26 -13.61
N PHE A 386 18.27 33.26 -14.92
CA PHE A 386 17.15 32.53 -15.53
C PHE A 386 17.28 30.99 -15.40
N ASP A 387 18.47 30.40 -15.54
CA ASP A 387 18.65 28.95 -15.33
C ASP A 387 18.36 28.54 -13.87
N VAL A 388 18.71 29.39 -12.90
CA VAL A 388 18.37 29.18 -11.49
C VAL A 388 16.85 29.19 -11.27
N LEU A 389 16.14 30.16 -11.84
CA LEU A 389 14.68 30.24 -11.78
C LEU A 389 14.01 29.02 -12.45
N ALA A 390 14.52 28.57 -13.60
CA ALA A 390 14.02 27.38 -14.28
C ALA A 390 14.22 26.09 -13.47
N LYS A 391 15.31 25.97 -12.69
CA LYS A 391 15.50 24.85 -11.76
C LYS A 391 14.41 24.80 -10.69
N GLN A 392 14.01 25.95 -10.14
CA GLN A 392 12.99 26.01 -9.10
C GLN A 392 11.61 25.58 -9.64
N VAL A 393 11.24 26.05 -10.84
CA VAL A 393 9.99 25.66 -11.50
C VAL A 393 9.95 24.16 -11.76
N ARG A 394 11.07 23.55 -12.18
CA ARG A 394 11.16 22.09 -12.39
C ARG A 394 10.92 21.26 -11.13
N VAL A 395 11.42 21.71 -9.98
CA VAL A 395 11.17 21.02 -8.70
C VAL A 395 9.68 21.01 -8.37
N GLN A 396 8.98 22.13 -8.61
CA GLN A 396 7.53 22.21 -8.41
C GLN A 396 6.76 21.28 -9.37
N TRP A 397 7.19 21.17 -10.63
CA TRP A 397 6.58 20.23 -11.57
C TRP A 397 6.87 18.76 -11.21
N ARG A 398 8.07 18.43 -10.73
CA ARG A 398 8.39 17.07 -10.26
C ARG A 398 7.45 16.63 -9.15
N GLN A 399 7.15 17.51 -8.20
CA GLN A 399 6.25 17.21 -7.08
C GLN A 399 4.83 16.88 -7.55
N ARG A 400 4.30 17.61 -8.54
CA ARG A 400 2.96 17.36 -9.10
C ARG A 400 2.87 16.07 -9.92
N LEU A 401 3.95 15.69 -10.60
CA LEU A 401 3.98 14.52 -11.49
C LEU A 401 4.56 13.25 -10.84
N TYR A 402 5.02 13.31 -9.59
CA TYR A 402 5.64 12.18 -8.90
C TYR A 402 4.70 10.97 -8.77
N ALA A 403 3.41 11.22 -8.58
CA ALA A 403 2.39 10.17 -8.49
C ALA A 403 2.18 9.39 -9.81
N PHE A 404 2.64 9.92 -10.94
CA PHE A 404 2.32 9.42 -12.27
C PHE A 404 3.54 9.00 -13.10
N MET A 405 4.77 9.34 -12.66
CA MET A 405 5.99 9.08 -13.45
C MET A 405 7.15 8.64 -12.55
N SER A 406 7.67 7.43 -12.84
CA SER A 406 8.85 6.86 -12.18
C SER A 406 10.10 7.72 -12.40
N ASP A 407 11.08 7.62 -11.50
CA ASP A 407 12.32 8.41 -11.58
C ASP A 407 13.08 8.20 -12.89
N LYS A 408 13.09 6.97 -13.42
CA LYS A 408 13.76 6.64 -14.69
C LYS A 408 13.10 7.35 -15.88
N GLN A 409 11.77 7.35 -15.94
CA GLN A 409 11.03 8.01 -17.01
C GLN A 409 11.15 9.54 -16.92
N TRP A 410 11.20 10.09 -15.70
CA TRP A 410 11.43 11.52 -15.51
C TRP A 410 12.79 11.96 -16.05
N ASP A 411 13.84 11.17 -15.80
CA ASP A 411 15.18 11.48 -16.27
C ASP A 411 15.27 11.48 -17.80
N GLU A 412 14.71 10.46 -18.45
CA GLU A 412 14.69 10.33 -19.91
C GLU A 412 13.86 11.43 -20.60
N LEU A 413 12.68 11.75 -20.08
CA LEU A 413 11.73 12.66 -20.75
C LEU A 413 11.99 14.13 -20.45
N VAL A 414 12.58 14.47 -19.29
CA VAL A 414 12.71 15.87 -18.84
C VAL A 414 14.17 16.25 -18.61
N THR A 415 14.91 15.48 -17.81
CA THR A 415 16.28 15.85 -17.44
C THR A 415 17.24 15.77 -18.63
N GLN A 416 17.16 14.69 -19.42
CA GLN A 416 18.09 14.42 -20.52
C GLN A 416 17.96 15.42 -21.70
N PRO A 417 16.75 15.78 -22.19
CA PRO A 417 16.62 16.73 -23.29
C PRO A 417 17.06 18.15 -22.89
N ILE A 418 16.71 18.57 -21.67
CA ILE A 418 17.04 19.91 -21.15
C ILE A 418 18.53 20.01 -20.80
N SER A 419 19.16 18.94 -20.30
CA SER A 419 20.60 18.92 -20.06
C SER A 419 21.39 18.98 -21.37
N ARG A 420 20.95 18.26 -22.41
CA ARG A 420 21.53 18.37 -23.77
C ARG A 420 21.40 19.78 -24.34
N ALA A 421 20.22 20.41 -24.23
CA ALA A 421 20.02 21.79 -24.68
C ALA A 421 20.92 22.80 -23.93
N ARG A 422 21.03 22.66 -22.60
CA ARG A 422 21.93 23.50 -21.79
C ARG A 422 23.40 23.24 -22.06
N TRP A 423 23.77 22.02 -22.41
CA TRP A 423 25.14 21.71 -22.81
C TRP A 423 25.53 22.47 -24.07
N VAL A 424 24.66 22.53 -25.08
CA VAL A 424 24.89 23.33 -26.30
C VAL A 424 25.04 24.82 -25.97
N TYR A 425 24.18 25.37 -25.10
CA TYR A 425 24.31 26.76 -24.65
C TYR A 425 25.65 27.01 -23.95
N ARG A 426 26.02 26.17 -22.97
CA ARG A 426 27.29 26.32 -22.23
C ARG A 426 28.51 26.16 -23.13
N ALA A 427 28.46 25.22 -24.08
CA ALA A 427 29.49 25.05 -25.09
C ALA A 427 29.60 26.28 -26.00
N SER A 428 28.49 26.95 -26.32
CA SER A 428 28.49 28.18 -27.13
C SER A 428 29.00 29.42 -26.38
N VAL A 429 28.87 29.48 -25.05
CA VAL A 429 29.40 30.60 -24.25
C VAL A 429 30.93 30.66 -24.30
N PHE A 430 31.61 29.51 -24.39
CA PHE A 430 33.08 29.47 -24.43
C PHE A 430 33.69 30.23 -25.64
N PRO A 431 33.32 29.93 -26.90
CA PRO A 431 33.83 30.68 -28.05
C PRO A 431 33.38 32.15 -28.04
N VAL A 432 32.17 32.46 -27.56
CA VAL A 432 31.69 33.85 -27.41
C VAL A 432 32.61 34.64 -26.48
N VAL A 433 32.85 34.11 -25.27
CA VAL A 433 33.72 34.75 -24.27
C VAL A 433 35.16 34.86 -24.80
N ALA A 434 35.66 33.85 -25.52
CA ALA A 434 36.98 33.90 -26.13
C ALA A 434 37.08 35.04 -27.16
N VAL A 435 36.09 35.21 -28.04
CA VAL A 435 36.05 36.30 -29.03
C VAL A 435 35.99 37.67 -28.33
N TYR A 436 35.13 37.84 -27.32
CA TYR A 436 35.11 39.09 -26.53
C TYR A 436 36.43 39.35 -25.82
N GLY A 437 37.07 38.31 -25.26
CA GLY A 437 38.37 38.42 -24.62
C GLY A 437 39.46 38.89 -25.59
N VAL A 438 39.47 38.36 -26.82
CA VAL A 438 40.38 38.81 -27.88
C VAL A 438 40.09 40.25 -28.28
N LEU A 439 38.82 40.62 -28.49
CA LEU A 439 38.45 41.99 -28.88
C LEU A 439 38.79 43.01 -27.81
N ILE A 440 38.45 42.74 -26.54
CA ILE A 440 38.78 43.59 -25.40
C ILE A 440 40.30 43.66 -25.21
N GLY A 441 41.00 42.52 -25.28
CA GLY A 441 42.46 42.46 -25.20
C GLY A 441 43.15 43.26 -26.30
N ALA A 442 42.66 43.20 -27.53
CA ALA A 442 43.19 43.96 -28.65
C ALA A 442 42.93 45.47 -28.51
N LEU A 443 41.76 45.87 -27.97
CA LEU A 443 41.47 47.27 -27.65
C LEU A 443 42.32 47.78 -26.47
N LEU A 444 42.56 46.95 -25.46
CA LEU A 444 43.43 47.30 -24.33
C LEU A 444 44.91 47.35 -24.74
N TRP A 445 45.35 46.47 -25.64
CA TRP A 445 46.70 46.50 -26.22
C TRP A 445 46.98 47.83 -26.92
N VAL A 446 45.98 48.38 -27.61
CA VAL A 446 46.05 49.68 -28.27
C VAL A 446 46.29 50.83 -27.28
N VAL A 447 45.83 50.69 -26.04
CA VAL A 447 45.97 51.70 -24.97
C VAL A 447 47.23 51.47 -24.12
N TYR A 448 47.50 50.22 -23.72
CA TYR A 448 48.56 49.83 -22.79
C TYR A 448 49.36 48.62 -23.30
N PRO A 449 50.23 48.80 -24.32
CA PRO A 449 50.92 47.67 -24.94
C PRO A 449 51.85 46.93 -23.97
N ALA A 450 52.57 47.63 -23.09
CA ALA A 450 53.54 47.02 -22.17
C ALA A 450 52.88 46.15 -21.08
N GLU A 451 51.75 46.61 -20.53
CA GLU A 451 51.03 45.90 -19.46
C GLU A 451 50.26 44.70 -20.00
N VAL A 452 49.73 44.80 -21.23
CA VAL A 452 49.03 43.67 -21.87
C VAL A 452 50.00 42.57 -22.28
N VAL A 453 51.23 42.88 -22.73
CA VAL A 453 52.28 41.85 -22.93
C VAL A 453 52.53 41.07 -21.64
N ALA A 454 52.74 41.78 -20.52
CA ALA A 454 53.02 41.15 -19.23
C ALA A 454 51.84 40.28 -18.74
N ALA A 455 50.60 40.73 -18.96
CA ALA A 455 49.40 39.96 -18.61
C ALA A 455 49.20 38.73 -19.52
N VAL A 456 49.47 38.85 -20.82
CA VAL A 456 49.41 37.73 -21.77
C VAL A 456 50.48 36.68 -21.43
N ASP A 457 51.71 37.11 -21.13
CA ASP A 457 52.79 36.22 -20.72
C ASP A 457 52.46 35.48 -19.42
N PHE A 458 51.83 36.17 -18.45
CA PHE A 458 51.34 35.55 -17.22
C PHE A 458 50.22 34.52 -17.47
N ILE A 459 49.26 34.83 -18.35
CA ILE A 459 48.17 33.90 -18.70
C ILE A 459 48.70 32.71 -19.49
N PHE A 460 49.66 32.91 -20.40
CA PHE A 460 50.30 31.82 -21.15
C PHE A 460 51.14 30.92 -20.24
N ALA A 461 51.81 31.48 -19.23
CA ALA A 461 52.48 30.73 -18.17
C ALA A 461 51.48 29.92 -17.32
N LEU A 462 50.32 30.48 -16.99
CA LEU A 462 49.27 29.80 -16.24
C LEU A 462 48.62 28.66 -17.05
N LEU A 463 48.32 28.90 -18.33
CA LEU A 463 47.72 27.91 -19.23
C LEU A 463 48.70 26.80 -19.62
N SER A 464 49.98 27.11 -19.81
CA SER A 464 51.00 26.09 -20.06
C SER A 464 51.26 25.21 -18.82
N ASN A 465 51.19 25.78 -17.61
CA ASN A 465 51.22 25.00 -16.37
C ASN A 465 49.95 24.14 -16.18
N ALA A 466 48.77 24.66 -16.54
CA ALA A 466 47.53 23.89 -16.53
C ALA A 466 47.53 22.76 -17.58
N TRP A 467 48.08 23.01 -18.78
CA TRP A 467 48.21 22.01 -19.84
C TRP A 467 49.22 20.91 -19.48
N ARG A 468 50.30 21.25 -18.76
CA ARG A 468 51.23 20.24 -18.19
C ARG A 468 50.57 19.36 -17.14
N LEU A 469 49.75 19.93 -16.25
CA LEU A 469 48.97 19.16 -15.27
C LEU A 469 47.95 18.21 -15.92
N VAL A 470 47.37 18.59 -17.06
CA VAL A 470 46.46 17.72 -17.83
C VAL A 470 47.24 16.64 -18.61
N GLY A 471 48.42 16.97 -19.13
CA GLY A 471 49.33 16.00 -19.78
C GLY A 471 49.83 14.93 -18.80
N ASP A 472 50.23 15.34 -17.60
CA ASP A 472 50.68 14.43 -16.54
C ASP A 472 49.55 13.50 -16.05
N LEU A 473 48.29 13.97 -16.07
CA LEU A 473 47.09 13.18 -15.79
C LEU A 473 46.72 12.22 -16.93
N TRP A 474 46.98 12.61 -18.17
CA TRP A 474 46.76 11.78 -19.36
C TRP A 474 47.76 10.63 -19.45
N ASP A 475 49.04 10.89 -19.15
CA ASP A 475 50.08 9.86 -19.12
C ASP A 475 49.86 8.84 -17.99
N TRP A 476 49.25 9.24 -16.87
CA TRP A 476 48.85 8.31 -15.79
C TRP A 476 47.68 7.39 -16.16
N MET A 477 46.86 7.74 -17.16
CA MET A 477 45.70 6.95 -17.61
C MET A 477 45.99 6.03 -18.81
N THR A 478 47.20 6.02 -19.35
CA THR A 478 47.58 5.08 -20.42
C THR A 478 48.08 3.75 -19.84
N PRO A 479 47.33 2.63 -19.96
CA PRO A 479 47.84 1.33 -19.54
C PRO A 479 48.94 0.86 -20.50
N ALA A 480 50.00 0.27 -19.94
CA ALA A 480 51.15 -0.24 -20.68
C ALA A 480 50.74 -1.26 -21.78
N PRO A 481 51.42 -1.25 -22.94
CA PRO A 481 51.12 -2.17 -24.03
C PRO A 481 51.42 -3.61 -23.62
N ILE A 482 50.41 -4.48 -23.76
CA ILE A 482 50.54 -5.93 -23.62
C ILE A 482 51.42 -6.44 -24.77
N LEU A 483 52.55 -7.06 -24.44
CA LEU A 483 53.42 -7.74 -25.40
C LEU A 483 52.62 -8.85 -26.11
N PRO A 484 52.74 -8.99 -27.45
CA PRO A 484 52.06 -10.06 -28.17
C PRO A 484 52.69 -11.42 -27.84
N SER A 485 51.84 -12.38 -27.44
CA SER A 485 52.19 -13.79 -27.32
C SER A 485 52.46 -14.40 -28.70
N SER A 486 53.46 -15.26 -28.76
CA SER A 486 53.90 -16.00 -29.95
C SER A 486 52.75 -16.76 -30.64
N PRO A 487 52.71 -16.84 -31.98
CA PRO A 487 51.66 -17.55 -32.68
C PRO A 487 51.79 -19.08 -32.51
N PRO A 488 50.69 -19.82 -32.35
CA PRO A 488 50.72 -21.27 -32.32
C PRO A 488 50.97 -21.84 -33.73
N SER A 489 51.84 -22.83 -33.75
CA SER A 489 52.20 -23.68 -34.89
C SER A 489 50.99 -24.33 -35.56
N ALA A 490 51.03 -24.33 -36.89
CA ALA A 490 50.04 -24.91 -37.79
C ALA A 490 49.81 -26.42 -37.54
N VAL A 491 48.54 -26.83 -37.53
CA VAL A 491 48.12 -28.21 -37.72
C VAL A 491 47.44 -28.31 -39.08
N THR A 492 48.03 -29.14 -39.95
CA THR A 492 47.55 -29.54 -41.27
C THR A 492 46.29 -30.40 -41.18
N PRO A 493 45.40 -30.37 -42.20
CA PRO A 493 44.21 -31.20 -42.23
C PRO A 493 44.52 -32.59 -42.80
N SER A 494 44.07 -33.63 -42.11
CA SER A 494 43.78 -34.97 -42.64
C SER A 494 42.70 -35.63 -41.82
#